data_AF-A0A0B6TDB3-F1
#
_entry.id   AF-A0A0B6TDB3-F1
#
_cell.length_a   1.000
_cell.length_b   1.000
_cell.length_c   1.000
_cell.angle_alpha   90.00
_cell.angle_beta   90.00
_cell.angle_gamma   90.00
#
_symmetry.space_group_name_H-M   'P 1'
#
loop_
_entity.id
_entity.type
_entity.pdbx_description
1 polymer ?
#
loop_
_entity_poly.entity_id
_entity_poly.type
_entity_poly.pdbx_seq_one_letter_code
_entity_poly.pdbx_strand_id
1 'polypeptide(L)'
;MATIGILADDGQPSRDVTRIVEDLLDDPRYDNEDDGTRTLTGTWPGVGEVEVRVETVPMSPDGDVMLSDHARQILQTRGWDRFIYVTDLPLTAWERPVVSQRARADAAVLISLPALGAFGTTRRLRRELISLVEEDRPVAGARRGGPDLVEGEDSDDSAGVETRVLDHRGRTMRMVFGMIRGNQPGRLLPVLSSSLAAMVATGGFGVFYGSIWKLAEEMSWSRLLLISTFAVVSFTAWLIIHNRLWQRSHTQETRWRERIDNLATIGTIGMTGLILYLLVMAVLFVSSAVVIPVGYLEAELEREVGLPTYASIAALSASLGAMAGALGSNFDRDVEIRSATYNLREYERRLQSGYYAGKGRTEG
;
A
#
# COMPACT_ATOMS: atom_id res chain seq x y z
N MET A 1 -22.51 21.06 23.64
CA MET A 1 -22.27 19.64 23.29
C MET A 1 -20.83 19.55 22.84
N ALA A 2 -20.14 18.45 23.12
CA ALA A 2 -18.76 18.35 22.69
C ALA A 2 -18.70 18.15 21.17
N THR A 3 -17.81 18.86 20.49
CA THR A 3 -17.56 18.71 19.06
C THR A 3 -16.28 17.92 18.85
N ILE A 4 -16.37 16.81 18.12
CA ILE A 4 -15.26 15.88 17.89
C ILE A 4 -14.85 15.94 16.42
N GLY A 5 -13.59 16.27 16.18
CA GLY A 5 -13.00 16.20 14.86
C GLY A 5 -12.46 14.81 14.53
N ILE A 6 -12.61 14.38 13.29
CA ILE A 6 -11.90 13.22 12.75
C ILE A 6 -11.14 13.67 11.50
N LEU A 7 -9.82 13.75 11.61
CA LEU A 7 -8.94 14.01 10.49
C LEU A 7 -8.53 12.68 9.86
N ALA A 8 -8.51 12.61 8.54
CA ALA A 8 -8.01 11.44 7.83
C ALA A 8 -7.19 11.85 6.61
N ASP A 9 -6.09 11.15 6.38
CA ASP A 9 -5.29 11.37 5.18
C ASP A 9 -6.08 11.07 3.90
N ASP A 10 -5.70 11.76 2.83
CA ASP A 10 -6.27 11.51 1.51
C ASP A 10 -5.97 10.08 1.02
N GLY A 11 -6.90 9.51 0.26
CA GLY A 11 -6.79 8.15 -0.27
C GLY A 11 -7.54 7.12 0.57
N GLN A 12 -6.86 6.10 1.08
CA GLN A 12 -7.51 5.00 1.79
C GLN A 12 -8.06 5.39 3.17
N PRO A 13 -7.36 6.19 3.99
CA PRO A 13 -7.81 6.54 5.33
C PRO A 13 -9.14 7.28 5.32
N SER A 14 -9.24 8.37 4.57
CA SER A 14 -10.48 9.12 4.39
C SER A 14 -11.63 8.24 3.86
N ARG A 15 -11.40 7.39 2.85
CA ARG A 15 -12.44 6.47 2.35
C ARG A 15 -12.96 5.49 3.42
N ASP A 16 -12.05 4.88 4.18
CA ASP A 16 -12.42 3.91 5.22
C ASP A 16 -13.11 4.62 6.40
N VAL A 17 -12.63 5.81 6.81
CA VAL A 17 -13.22 6.62 7.89
C VAL A 17 -14.59 7.17 7.50
N THR A 18 -14.72 7.86 6.37
CA THR A 18 -15.98 8.45 5.92
C THR A 18 -17.06 7.40 5.83
N ARG A 19 -16.76 6.23 5.23
CA ARG A 19 -17.73 5.13 5.14
C ARG A 19 -18.18 4.62 6.52
N ILE A 20 -17.25 4.49 7.47
CA ILE A 20 -17.59 3.99 8.81
C ILE A 20 -18.42 5.02 9.59
N VAL A 21 -18.04 6.28 9.52
CA VAL A 21 -18.66 7.36 10.29
C VAL A 21 -20.02 7.72 9.72
N GLU A 22 -20.19 7.73 8.39
CA GLU A 22 -21.49 7.89 7.73
C GLU A 22 -22.52 6.87 8.24
N ASP A 23 -22.13 5.60 8.40
CA ASP A 23 -22.97 4.53 8.94
C ASP A 23 -23.34 4.70 10.43
N LEU A 24 -22.68 5.63 11.15
CA LEU A 24 -22.80 5.82 12.60
C LEU A 24 -23.40 7.18 13.00
N LEU A 25 -23.49 8.12 12.07
CA LEU A 25 -24.03 9.45 12.29
C LEU A 25 -25.55 9.49 12.09
N ASP A 26 -26.22 10.26 12.93
CA ASP A 26 -27.56 10.78 12.65
C ASP A 26 -27.44 12.01 11.72
N ASP A 27 -28.27 12.04 10.68
CA ASP A 27 -28.35 13.11 9.67
C ASP A 27 -26.99 13.49 9.02
N PRO A 28 -26.26 12.54 8.40
CA PRO A 28 -24.98 12.83 7.76
C PRO A 28 -25.12 13.84 6.62
N ARG A 29 -24.27 14.87 6.62
CA ARG A 29 -24.22 15.92 5.61
C ARG A 29 -22.83 16.04 5.03
N TYR A 30 -22.75 16.04 3.71
CA TYR A 30 -21.53 16.31 2.97
C TYR A 30 -21.44 17.78 2.61
N ASP A 31 -20.30 18.38 2.89
CA ASP A 31 -19.98 19.72 2.42
C ASP A 31 -18.59 19.74 1.78
N ASN A 32 -18.45 20.56 0.75
CA ASN A 32 -17.16 20.84 0.12
C ASN A 32 -16.85 22.31 0.38
N GLU A 33 -15.79 22.55 1.13
CA GLU A 33 -15.34 23.91 1.35
C GLU A 33 -14.76 24.53 0.07
N ASP A 34 -14.66 25.86 0.05
CA ASP A 34 -14.11 26.63 -1.07
C ASP A 34 -12.69 26.18 -1.47
N ASP A 35 -11.92 25.63 -0.53
CA ASP A 35 -10.57 25.08 -0.76
C ASP A 35 -10.58 23.61 -1.26
N GLY A 36 -11.76 23.07 -1.59
CA GLY A 36 -11.92 21.69 -2.06
C GLY A 36 -11.82 20.61 -0.97
N THR A 37 -11.72 21.03 0.31
CA THR A 37 -11.72 20.10 1.45
C THR A 37 -13.09 19.43 1.55
N ARG A 38 -13.09 18.10 1.50
CA ARG A 38 -14.28 17.29 1.72
C ARG A 38 -14.53 17.14 3.22
N THR A 39 -15.74 17.49 3.63
CA THR A 39 -16.18 17.37 5.02
C THR A 39 -17.45 16.53 5.10
N LEU A 40 -17.56 15.75 6.18
CA LEU A 40 -18.76 15.02 6.55
C LEU A 40 -19.11 15.43 7.98
N THR A 41 -20.29 16.00 8.17
CA THR A 41 -20.80 16.42 9.48
C THR A 41 -22.03 15.63 9.86
N GLY A 42 -22.26 15.44 11.15
CA GLY A 42 -23.47 14.81 11.66
C GLY A 42 -23.46 14.73 13.19
N THR A 43 -24.53 14.18 13.76
CA THR A 43 -24.62 13.99 15.21
C THR A 43 -24.32 12.53 15.55
N TRP A 44 -23.35 12.29 16.42
CA TRP A 44 -23.10 10.95 16.95
C TRP A 44 -24.04 10.68 18.13
N PRO A 45 -24.86 9.61 18.08
CA PRO A 45 -25.85 9.31 19.11
C PRO A 45 -25.25 9.27 20.52
N GLY A 46 -25.75 10.12 21.42
CA GLY A 46 -25.31 10.15 22.82
C GLY A 46 -23.97 10.83 23.09
N VAL A 47 -23.29 11.38 22.08
CA VAL A 47 -21.99 12.04 22.23
C VAL A 47 -22.06 13.53 21.86
N GLY A 48 -22.42 13.86 20.62
CA GLY A 48 -22.41 15.24 20.13
C GLY A 48 -22.12 15.35 18.64
N GLU A 49 -21.72 16.54 18.18
CA GLU A 49 -21.39 16.77 16.78
C GLU A 49 -20.05 16.13 16.43
N VAL A 50 -20.01 15.48 15.27
CA VAL A 50 -18.79 14.91 14.69
C VAL A 50 -18.56 15.51 13.31
N GLU A 51 -17.33 15.96 13.09
CA GLU A 51 -16.88 16.50 11.82
C GLU A 51 -15.70 15.69 11.30
N VAL A 52 -15.87 15.01 10.17
CA VAL A 52 -14.81 14.30 9.47
C VAL A 52 -14.25 15.20 8.37
N ARG A 53 -12.92 15.35 8.32
CA ARG A 53 -12.23 16.14 7.30
C ARG A 53 -11.10 15.36 6.65
N VAL A 54 -10.96 15.52 5.34
CA VAL A 54 -9.79 15.03 4.60
C VAL A 54 -8.70 16.08 4.68
N GLU A 55 -7.80 15.93 5.64
CA GLU A 55 -6.74 16.90 5.94
C GLU A 55 -5.57 16.19 6.63
N THR A 56 -4.38 16.71 6.38
CA THR A 56 -3.11 16.10 6.73
C THR A 56 -2.39 16.88 7.83
N VAL A 57 -2.10 16.25 8.97
CA VAL A 57 -1.20 16.82 9.99
C VAL A 57 0.25 16.88 9.47
N PRO A 58 1.01 17.97 9.69
CA PRO A 58 2.41 18.08 9.26
C PRO A 58 3.32 17.01 9.85
N MET A 59 4.41 16.70 9.13
CA MET A 59 5.47 15.78 9.56
C MET A 59 6.77 16.54 9.86
N SER A 60 7.58 16.00 10.76
CA SER A 60 8.94 16.46 11.04
C SER A 60 9.85 16.18 9.83
N PRO A 61 11.05 16.82 9.75
CA PRO A 61 12.05 16.49 8.73
C PRO A 61 12.45 15.01 8.71
N ASP A 62 12.34 14.34 9.87
CA ASP A 62 12.65 12.91 10.04
C ASP A 62 11.46 12.01 9.64
N GLY A 63 10.28 12.59 9.37
CA GLY A 63 9.13 11.88 8.85
C GLY A 63 8.12 11.41 9.89
N ASP A 64 8.22 11.92 11.11
CA ASP A 64 7.28 11.63 12.20
C ASP A 64 6.13 12.62 12.19
N VAL A 65 4.93 12.14 12.53
CA VAL A 65 3.76 13.02 12.63
C VAL A 65 3.89 13.87 13.89
N MET A 66 3.97 15.19 13.72
CA MET A 66 4.11 16.14 14.83
C MET A 66 2.74 16.43 15.48
N LEU A 67 2.13 15.40 16.07
CA LEU A 67 0.77 15.49 16.63
C LEU A 67 0.75 16.45 17.81
N SER A 68 1.71 16.34 18.72
CA SER A 68 1.77 17.14 19.96
C SER A 68 1.93 18.64 19.67
N ASP A 69 2.73 18.98 18.66
CA ASP A 69 3.03 20.37 18.33
C ASP A 69 1.87 21.08 17.63
N HIS A 70 1.11 20.36 16.80
CA HIS A 70 0.00 20.94 16.03
C HIS A 70 -1.38 20.72 16.66
N ALA A 71 -1.54 19.78 17.61
CA ALA A 71 -2.84 19.43 18.16
C ALA A 71 -3.59 20.64 18.73
N ARG A 72 -2.92 21.47 19.53
CA ARG A 72 -3.54 22.65 20.14
C ARG A 72 -4.03 23.66 19.11
N GLN A 73 -3.21 23.91 18.08
CA GLN A 73 -3.56 24.84 17.01
C GLN A 73 -4.78 24.34 16.22
N ILE A 74 -4.82 23.04 15.90
CA ILE A 74 -5.94 22.41 15.20
C ILE A 74 -7.22 22.52 16.02
N LEU A 75 -7.18 22.14 17.31
CA LEU A 75 -8.33 22.23 18.22
C LEU A 75 -8.88 23.66 18.30
N GLN A 76 -8.01 24.66 18.47
CA GLN A 76 -8.41 26.07 18.57
C GLN A 76 -8.97 26.62 17.25
N THR A 77 -8.35 26.29 16.12
CA THR A 77 -8.77 26.80 14.80
C THR A 77 -10.11 26.22 14.38
N ARG A 78 -10.37 24.96 14.73
CA ARG A 78 -11.60 24.25 14.36
C ARG A 78 -12.70 24.35 15.42
N GLY A 79 -12.39 24.82 16.62
CA GLY A 79 -13.34 24.86 17.74
C GLY A 79 -13.73 23.46 18.23
N TRP A 80 -12.87 22.47 18.05
CA TRP A 80 -13.11 21.09 18.49
C TRP A 80 -12.62 20.90 19.93
N ASP A 81 -13.34 20.09 20.71
CA ASP A 81 -12.92 19.71 22.07
C ASP A 81 -11.83 18.65 22.05
N ARG A 82 -11.86 17.79 21.01
CA ARG A 82 -10.89 16.72 20.77
C ARG A 82 -10.90 16.28 19.32
N PHE A 83 -9.81 15.66 18.86
CA PHE A 83 -9.79 15.05 17.54
C PHE A 83 -9.10 13.69 17.47
N ILE A 84 -9.51 12.90 16.48
CA ILE A 84 -8.90 11.64 16.10
C ILE A 84 -8.29 11.82 14.73
N TYR A 85 -7.01 11.53 14.57
CA TYR A 85 -6.32 11.60 13.30
C TYR A 85 -5.99 10.18 12.81
N VAL A 86 -6.42 9.82 11.61
CA VAL A 86 -6.25 8.50 11.02
C VAL A 86 -5.28 8.61 9.83
N THR A 87 -4.11 8.00 9.98
CA THR A 87 -3.04 8.06 8.98
C THR A 87 -2.80 6.71 8.31
N ASP A 88 -2.41 6.74 7.04
CA ASP A 88 -1.82 5.58 6.37
C ASP A 88 -0.30 5.50 6.55
N LEU A 89 0.31 6.45 7.27
CA LEU A 89 1.72 6.39 7.61
C LEU A 89 1.99 5.18 8.52
N PRO A 90 2.94 4.31 8.16
CA PRO A 90 3.38 3.25 9.05
C PRO A 90 4.10 3.87 10.26
N LEU A 91 3.59 3.66 11.47
CA LEU A 91 4.21 4.16 12.70
C LEU A 91 4.89 3.03 13.46
N THR A 92 6.04 3.33 14.06
CA THR A 92 6.80 2.38 14.86
C THR A 92 7.37 3.03 16.09
N ALA A 93 7.57 2.21 17.12
CA ALA A 93 8.24 2.56 18.35
C ALA A 93 8.69 1.27 19.05
N TRP A 94 9.85 1.28 19.72
CA TRP A 94 10.48 0.12 20.37
C TRP A 94 10.56 -1.13 19.47
N GLU A 95 10.90 -0.94 18.19
CA GLU A 95 10.88 -2.00 17.17
C GLU A 95 9.54 -2.76 17.08
N ARG A 96 8.44 -2.03 17.29
CA ARG A 96 7.07 -2.57 17.27
C ARG A 96 6.15 -1.66 16.47
N PRO A 97 5.16 -2.23 15.75
CA PRO A 97 4.18 -1.42 15.05
C PRO A 97 3.31 -0.65 16.06
N VAL A 98 3.22 0.65 15.89
CA VAL A 98 2.35 1.53 16.67
C VAL A 98 0.95 1.47 16.07
N VAL A 99 -0.04 1.22 16.91
CA VAL A 99 -1.46 1.24 16.52
C VAL A 99 -2.04 2.62 16.72
N SER A 100 -1.75 3.24 17.86
CA SER A 100 -2.21 4.58 18.17
C SER A 100 -1.24 5.31 19.10
N GLN A 101 -1.18 6.63 18.97
CA GLN A 101 -0.50 7.54 19.87
C GLN A 101 -1.49 8.57 20.39
N ARG A 102 -1.39 8.95 21.65
CA ARG A 102 -2.22 10.01 22.25
C ARG A 102 -1.32 11.09 22.82
N ALA A 103 -1.56 12.34 22.44
CA ALA A 103 -0.93 13.48 23.10
C ALA A 103 -1.46 13.56 24.54
N ARG A 104 -0.59 13.61 25.55
CA ARG A 104 -1.00 13.70 26.96
C ARG A 104 -1.52 15.09 27.32
N ALA A 105 -0.99 16.12 26.68
CA ALA A 105 -1.29 17.52 26.98
C ALA A 105 -2.54 18.04 26.24
N ASP A 106 -2.87 17.46 25.09
CA ASP A 106 -3.95 17.91 24.23
C ASP A 106 -4.88 16.73 23.89
N ALA A 107 -6.16 16.98 23.64
CA ALA A 107 -7.15 15.94 23.40
C ALA A 107 -7.08 15.41 21.96
N ALA A 108 -5.95 14.79 21.60
CA ALA A 108 -5.65 14.32 20.26
C ALA A 108 -5.17 12.86 20.26
N VAL A 109 -5.74 12.04 19.38
CA VAL A 109 -5.35 10.63 19.20
C VAL A 109 -5.04 10.35 17.74
N LEU A 110 -3.85 9.83 17.46
CA LEU A 110 -3.40 9.34 16.17
C LEU A 110 -3.62 7.82 16.05
N ILE A 111 -4.12 7.35 14.91
CA ILE A 111 -4.29 5.93 14.56
C ILE A 111 -3.50 5.62 13.29
N SER A 112 -2.61 4.62 13.34
CA SER A 112 -1.92 4.10 12.16
C SER A 112 -2.71 2.94 11.54
N LEU A 113 -3.28 3.16 10.36
CA LEU A 113 -4.03 2.14 9.61
C LEU A 113 -3.20 0.90 9.24
N PRO A 114 -1.93 1.02 8.81
CA PRO A 114 -1.10 -0.15 8.51
C PRO A 114 -1.03 -1.16 9.67
N ALA A 115 -0.99 -0.69 10.92
CA ALA A 115 -0.97 -1.58 12.08
C ALA A 115 -2.30 -2.34 12.29
N LEU A 116 -3.41 -1.88 11.70
CA LEU A 116 -4.67 -2.63 11.69
C LEU A 116 -4.61 -3.85 10.75
N GLY A 117 -3.64 -3.90 9.83
CA GLY A 117 -3.35 -4.98 8.90
C GLY A 117 -4.22 -4.96 7.63
N ALA A 118 -4.15 -6.02 6.82
CA ALA A 118 -4.93 -6.13 5.57
C ALA A 118 -6.34 -6.74 5.75
N PHE A 119 -6.53 -7.56 6.79
CA PHE A 119 -7.75 -8.33 6.99
C PHE A 119 -8.55 -7.80 8.18
N GLY A 120 -9.84 -7.55 7.95
CA GLY A 120 -10.74 -7.00 8.97
C GLY A 120 -10.39 -5.58 9.41
N THR A 121 -9.62 -4.84 8.60
CA THR A 121 -9.16 -3.46 8.85
C THR A 121 -10.32 -2.53 9.17
N THR A 122 -11.33 -2.49 8.30
CA THR A 122 -12.55 -1.67 8.50
C THR A 122 -13.26 -2.00 9.80
N ARG A 123 -13.38 -3.29 10.17
CA ARG A 123 -14.01 -3.70 11.44
C ARG A 123 -13.20 -3.28 12.66
N ARG A 124 -11.87 -3.32 12.58
CA ARG A 124 -10.96 -2.90 13.66
C ARG A 124 -10.95 -1.38 13.79
N LEU A 125 -10.86 -0.65 12.67
CA LEU A 125 -10.94 0.80 12.65
C LEU A 125 -12.28 1.27 13.22
N ARG A 126 -13.40 0.66 12.82
CA ARG A 126 -14.72 0.96 13.37
C ARG A 126 -14.76 0.80 14.89
N ARG A 127 -14.16 -0.26 15.42
CA ARG A 127 -14.09 -0.47 16.86
C ARG A 127 -13.24 0.60 17.56
N GLU A 128 -12.10 0.98 16.98
CA GLU A 128 -11.28 2.08 17.53
C GLU A 128 -12.02 3.40 17.50
N LEU A 129 -12.65 3.75 16.37
CA LEU A 129 -13.41 4.99 16.23
C LEU A 129 -14.56 5.06 17.23
N ILE A 130 -15.36 4.00 17.36
CA ILE A 130 -16.45 3.94 18.36
C ILE A 130 -15.90 4.13 19.77
N SER A 131 -14.87 3.38 20.15
CA SER A 131 -14.28 3.46 21.49
C SER A 131 -13.66 4.82 21.78
N LEU A 132 -13.05 5.47 20.79
CA LEU A 132 -12.52 6.81 20.94
C LEU A 132 -13.64 7.85 20.99
N VAL A 133 -14.66 7.77 20.15
CA VAL A 133 -15.77 8.74 20.12
C VAL A 133 -16.68 8.62 21.34
N GLU A 134 -16.94 7.43 21.86
CA GLU A 134 -17.86 7.26 22.99
C GLU A 134 -17.16 7.30 24.35
N GLU A 135 -15.94 6.77 24.44
CA GLU A 135 -15.29 6.48 25.72
C GLU A 135 -13.92 7.17 25.87
N ASP A 136 -13.49 7.92 24.84
CA ASP A 136 -12.19 8.60 24.76
C ASP A 136 -11.00 7.67 25.09
N ARG A 137 -11.13 6.39 24.75
CA ARG A 137 -10.10 5.38 25.05
C ARG A 137 -9.78 4.53 23.82
N PRO A 138 -8.49 4.41 23.44
CA PRO A 138 -8.07 3.44 22.44
C PRO A 138 -8.11 2.01 23.00
N VAL A 139 -8.53 1.04 22.19
CA VAL A 139 -8.72 -0.36 22.63
C VAL A 139 -7.72 -1.34 22.02
N ALA A 140 -7.13 -1.02 20.87
CA ALA A 140 -6.13 -1.88 20.24
C ALA A 140 -4.72 -1.65 20.79
N GLY A 141 -3.93 -2.72 20.76
CA GLY A 141 -2.53 -2.70 21.19
C GLY A 141 -2.35 -2.71 22.71
N ALA A 142 -1.12 -2.96 23.14
CA ALA A 142 -0.71 -2.85 24.53
C ALA A 142 -0.17 -1.45 24.80
N ARG A 143 -0.56 -0.85 25.93
CA ARG A 143 0.01 0.42 26.38
C ARG A 143 1.51 0.26 26.64
N ARG A 144 2.28 1.22 26.16
CA ARG A 144 3.69 1.37 26.45
C ARG A 144 3.97 2.84 26.72
N GLY A 145 4.88 3.12 27.64
CA GLY A 145 5.25 4.48 27.99
C GLY A 145 6.67 4.51 28.55
N GLY A 146 7.25 5.71 28.55
CA GLY A 146 8.66 5.94 28.81
C GLY A 146 9.40 6.32 27.52
N PRO A 147 10.67 6.73 27.60
CA PRO A 147 11.44 7.09 26.41
C PRO A 147 11.69 5.87 25.52
N ASP A 148 11.61 6.04 24.20
CA ASP A 148 12.15 5.06 23.27
C ASP A 148 13.66 5.18 23.18
N LEU A 149 14.35 4.37 23.97
CA LEU A 149 15.82 4.29 23.97
C LEU A 149 16.39 3.83 22.62
N VAL A 150 15.54 3.35 21.70
CA VAL A 150 15.93 2.85 20.39
C VAL A 150 15.89 3.97 19.33
N GLU A 151 14.93 4.90 19.40
CA GLU A 151 14.84 6.07 18.51
C GLU A 151 15.56 7.31 19.08
N GLY A 152 16.00 7.28 20.35
CA GLY A 152 16.81 8.33 20.97
C GLY A 152 15.97 9.42 21.67
N GLU A 153 16.65 10.38 22.30
CA GLU A 153 16.02 11.45 23.10
C GLU A 153 15.19 12.45 22.26
N ASP A 154 15.38 12.47 20.93
CA ASP A 154 14.67 13.34 19.98
C ASP A 154 13.40 12.67 19.37
N SER A 155 13.06 11.44 19.78
CA SER A 155 11.81 10.79 19.33
C SER A 155 10.58 11.49 19.93
N ASP A 156 9.55 11.74 19.11
CA ASP A 156 8.29 12.37 19.56
C ASP A 156 7.50 11.48 20.56
N ASP A 157 7.96 10.24 20.78
CA ASP A 157 7.64 9.38 21.94
C ASP A 157 8.19 9.92 23.29
N SER A 158 8.48 11.21 23.33
CA SER A 158 8.76 12.03 24.50
C SER A 158 7.77 11.76 25.65
N ALA A 159 8.13 12.17 26.88
CA ALA A 159 7.34 11.95 28.09
C ALA A 159 5.86 12.44 28.04
N GLY A 160 5.50 13.15 26.98
CA GLY A 160 4.18 13.68 26.65
C GLY A 160 3.28 12.80 25.77
N VAL A 161 3.67 11.61 25.29
CA VAL A 161 2.81 10.76 24.43
C VAL A 161 2.50 9.41 25.11
N GLU A 162 1.26 8.93 24.95
CA GLU A 162 0.87 7.56 25.31
C GLU A 162 0.75 6.70 24.06
N THR A 163 1.68 5.76 23.89
CA THR A 163 1.83 4.94 22.68
C THR A 163 1.28 3.54 22.90
N ARG A 164 0.50 3.04 21.95
CA ARG A 164 0.00 1.66 21.96
C ARG A 164 0.60 0.88 20.80
N VAL A 165 1.20 -0.25 21.13
CA VAL A 165 1.93 -1.07 20.16
C VAL A 165 1.31 -2.46 20.00
N LEU A 166 1.54 -3.10 18.86
CA LEU A 166 1.21 -4.52 18.68
C LEU A 166 2.24 -5.39 19.38
N ASP A 167 1.81 -6.21 20.35
CA ASP A 167 2.68 -7.12 21.10
C ASP A 167 2.31 -8.61 20.91
N HIS A 168 2.17 -9.04 19.65
CA HIS A 168 1.93 -10.45 19.32
C HIS A 168 2.94 -10.98 18.28
N ARG A 169 3.10 -12.31 18.21
CA ARG A 169 4.09 -12.97 17.32
C ARG A 169 3.92 -12.60 15.83
N GLY A 170 2.69 -12.41 15.38
CA GLY A 170 2.36 -11.98 14.01
C GLY A 170 2.38 -10.48 13.73
N ARG A 171 2.89 -9.63 14.64
CA ARG A 171 2.81 -8.16 14.53
C ARG A 171 3.45 -7.61 13.25
N THR A 172 4.62 -8.14 12.90
CA THR A 172 5.38 -7.71 11.71
C THR A 172 4.64 -8.05 10.43
N MET A 173 4.16 -9.29 10.30
CA MET A 173 3.38 -9.70 9.11
C MET A 173 2.10 -8.88 8.99
N ARG A 174 1.40 -8.66 10.11
CA ARG A 174 0.20 -7.83 10.13
C ARG A 174 0.50 -6.42 9.61
N MET A 175 1.57 -5.79 10.09
CA MET A 175 2.02 -4.48 9.64
C MET A 175 2.35 -4.47 8.14
N VAL A 176 3.20 -5.40 7.69
CA VAL A 176 3.61 -5.53 6.28
C VAL A 176 2.40 -5.70 5.37
N PHE A 177 1.45 -6.57 5.71
CA PHE A 177 0.22 -6.73 4.93
C PHE A 177 -0.64 -5.45 4.95
N GLY A 178 -0.72 -4.76 6.08
CA GLY A 178 -1.41 -3.46 6.16
C GLY A 178 -0.78 -2.41 5.25
N MET A 179 0.55 -2.34 5.20
CA MET A 179 1.29 -1.47 4.28
C MET A 179 1.05 -1.85 2.81
N ILE A 180 1.13 -3.14 2.46
CA ILE A 180 0.86 -3.61 1.09
C ILE A 180 -0.57 -3.23 0.66
N ARG A 181 -1.55 -3.34 1.56
CA ARG A 181 -2.92 -2.88 1.32
C ARG A 181 -2.96 -1.35 1.11
N GLY A 182 -2.32 -0.59 2.00
CA GLY A 182 -2.24 0.88 1.95
C GLY A 182 -1.62 1.40 0.66
N ASN A 183 -0.60 0.70 0.17
CA ASN A 183 0.09 0.99 -1.08
C ASN A 183 -0.77 0.74 -2.34
N GLN A 184 -1.90 0.02 -2.22
CA GLN A 184 -2.84 -0.26 -3.32
C GLN A 184 -2.13 -0.72 -4.62
N PRO A 185 -1.59 -1.96 -4.70
CA PRO A 185 -0.79 -2.43 -5.84
C PRO A 185 -1.47 -2.27 -7.21
N GLY A 186 -2.80 -2.23 -7.25
CA GLY A 186 -3.56 -1.94 -8.47
C GLY A 186 -3.31 -0.55 -9.08
N ARG A 187 -2.86 0.45 -8.30
CA ARG A 187 -2.54 1.81 -8.78
C ARG A 187 -1.34 1.83 -9.73
N LEU A 188 -0.46 0.85 -9.63
CA LEU A 188 0.73 0.72 -10.48
C LEU A 188 0.42 0.19 -11.88
N LEU A 189 -0.69 -0.53 -12.05
CA LEU A 189 -1.06 -1.14 -13.33
C LEU A 189 -1.14 -0.15 -14.50
N PRO A 190 -1.86 0.99 -14.40
CA PRO A 190 -1.92 1.97 -15.50
C PRO A 190 -0.58 2.67 -15.75
N VAL A 191 0.27 2.80 -14.72
CA VAL A 191 1.60 3.43 -14.86
C VAL A 191 2.56 2.53 -15.62
N LEU A 192 2.41 1.19 -15.51
CA LEU A 192 3.23 0.20 -16.20
C LEU A 192 2.71 -0.16 -17.60
N SER A 193 2.12 0.81 -18.30
CA SER A 193 1.45 0.57 -19.59
C SER A 193 2.45 0.13 -20.68
N SER A 194 3.65 0.70 -20.71
CA SER A 194 4.67 0.31 -21.70
C SER A 194 5.24 -1.08 -21.41
N SER A 195 5.46 -1.39 -20.12
CA SER A 195 5.79 -2.74 -19.66
C SER A 195 4.73 -3.75 -20.11
N LEU A 196 3.45 -3.45 -19.89
CA LEU A 196 2.33 -4.32 -20.28
C LEU A 196 2.27 -4.53 -21.80
N ALA A 197 2.45 -3.46 -22.58
CA ALA A 197 2.49 -3.56 -24.04
C ALA A 197 3.64 -4.46 -24.51
N ALA A 198 4.84 -4.32 -23.94
CA ALA A 198 5.98 -5.18 -24.23
C ALA A 198 5.71 -6.64 -23.85
N MET A 199 5.09 -6.90 -22.70
CA MET A 199 4.72 -8.26 -22.28
C MET A 199 3.76 -8.92 -23.26
N VAL A 200 2.71 -8.22 -23.68
CA VAL A 200 1.72 -8.75 -24.63
C VAL A 200 2.34 -8.95 -26.01
N ALA A 201 3.11 -7.98 -26.51
CA ALA A 201 3.75 -8.07 -27.81
C ALA A 201 4.73 -9.25 -27.89
N THR A 202 5.61 -9.39 -26.89
CA THR A 202 6.56 -10.50 -26.85
C THR A 202 5.88 -11.83 -26.56
N GLY A 203 4.92 -11.87 -25.63
CA GLY A 203 4.15 -13.07 -25.34
C GLY A 203 3.32 -13.55 -26.53
N GLY A 204 2.85 -12.63 -27.38
CA GLY A 204 2.15 -12.96 -28.62
C GLY A 204 2.96 -13.87 -29.54
N PHE A 205 4.30 -13.72 -29.62
CA PHE A 205 5.14 -14.64 -30.38
C PHE A 205 4.98 -16.10 -29.92
N GLY A 206 4.74 -16.34 -28.63
CA GLY A 206 4.46 -17.68 -28.12
C GLY A 206 3.15 -18.29 -28.59
N VAL A 207 2.18 -17.45 -28.95
CA VAL A 207 0.91 -17.88 -29.54
C VAL A 207 1.06 -18.19 -31.03
N PHE A 208 1.94 -17.50 -31.77
CA PHE A 208 2.04 -17.66 -33.23
C PHE A 208 3.07 -18.70 -33.70
N TYR A 209 3.96 -19.18 -32.84
CA TYR A 209 5.04 -20.08 -33.23
C TYR A 209 4.85 -21.50 -32.66
N GLY A 210 4.65 -22.48 -33.56
CA GLY A 210 4.40 -23.88 -33.21
C GLY A 210 5.49 -24.56 -32.36
N SER A 211 6.74 -24.11 -32.48
CA SER A 211 7.84 -24.59 -31.63
C SER A 211 7.62 -24.29 -30.15
N ILE A 212 6.95 -23.20 -29.82
CA ILE A 212 6.62 -22.81 -28.44
C ILE A 212 5.49 -23.69 -27.91
N TRP A 213 4.55 -24.09 -28.76
CA TRP A 213 3.46 -24.99 -28.36
C TRP A 213 3.99 -26.38 -28.03
N LYS A 214 4.85 -26.93 -28.90
CA LYS A 214 5.54 -28.21 -28.65
C LYS A 214 6.34 -28.16 -27.36
N LEU A 215 7.13 -27.10 -27.18
CA LEU A 215 7.95 -26.93 -25.99
C LEU A 215 7.09 -26.81 -24.72
N ALA A 216 5.99 -26.06 -24.76
CA ALA A 216 5.10 -25.88 -23.61
C ALA A 216 4.45 -27.20 -23.18
N GLU A 217 4.11 -28.06 -24.13
CA GLU A 217 3.44 -29.31 -23.85
C GLU A 217 4.39 -30.41 -23.35
N GLU A 218 5.62 -30.44 -23.86
CA GLU A 218 6.67 -31.34 -23.34
C GLU A 218 7.10 -30.97 -21.90
N MET A 219 6.72 -29.79 -21.41
CA MET A 219 7.01 -29.37 -20.05
C MET A 219 5.99 -29.89 -19.04
N SER A 220 6.49 -30.43 -17.93
CA SER A 220 5.64 -30.69 -16.77
C SER A 220 5.07 -29.39 -16.19
N TRP A 221 3.89 -29.49 -15.59
CA TRP A 221 3.24 -28.38 -14.88
C TRP A 221 4.14 -27.74 -13.81
N SER A 222 4.95 -28.55 -13.13
CA SER A 222 5.94 -28.06 -12.15
C SER A 222 7.02 -27.19 -12.79
N ARG A 223 7.49 -27.55 -13.99
CA ARG A 223 8.50 -26.79 -14.73
C ARG A 223 7.93 -25.48 -15.24
N LEU A 224 6.70 -25.50 -15.77
CA LEU A 224 5.99 -24.29 -16.17
C LEU A 224 5.77 -23.34 -14.99
N LEU A 225 5.36 -23.86 -13.83
CA LEU A 225 5.17 -23.06 -12.61
C LEU A 225 6.49 -22.46 -12.13
N LEU A 226 7.59 -23.21 -12.19
CA LEU A 226 8.93 -22.70 -11.87
C LEU A 226 9.35 -21.57 -12.82
N ILE A 227 9.17 -21.75 -14.13
CA ILE A 227 9.49 -20.72 -15.14
C ILE A 227 8.63 -19.47 -14.92
N SER A 228 7.33 -19.65 -14.68
CA SER A 228 6.39 -18.56 -14.41
C SER A 228 6.80 -17.78 -13.15
N THR A 229 7.13 -18.50 -12.07
CA THR A 229 7.61 -17.92 -10.82
C THR A 229 8.91 -17.14 -11.05
N PHE A 230 9.86 -17.74 -11.78
CA PHE A 230 11.12 -17.09 -12.12
C PHE A 230 10.91 -15.82 -12.94
N ALA A 231 10.00 -15.84 -13.92
CA ALA A 231 9.68 -14.68 -14.74
C ALA A 231 9.08 -13.53 -13.90
N VAL A 232 8.12 -13.85 -13.01
CA VAL A 232 7.52 -12.86 -12.10
C VAL A 232 8.57 -12.28 -11.13
N VAL A 233 9.41 -13.13 -10.54
CA VAL A 233 10.50 -12.68 -9.64
C VAL A 233 11.48 -11.80 -10.40
N SER A 234 11.87 -12.16 -11.62
CA SER A 234 12.81 -11.39 -12.43
C SER A 234 12.23 -10.03 -12.80
N PHE A 235 10.98 -9.98 -13.25
CA PHE A 235 10.27 -8.73 -13.54
C PHE A 235 10.15 -7.83 -12.30
N THR A 236 9.74 -8.42 -11.16
CA THR A 236 9.63 -7.72 -9.86
C THR A 236 10.98 -7.16 -9.40
N ALA A 237 12.04 -7.98 -9.47
CA ALA A 237 13.38 -7.57 -9.10
C ALA A 237 13.88 -6.42 -9.98
N TRP A 238 13.61 -6.49 -11.28
CA TRP A 238 13.93 -5.41 -12.21
C TRP A 238 13.25 -4.09 -11.83
N LEU A 239 11.94 -4.11 -11.56
CA LEU A 239 11.20 -2.91 -11.12
C LEU A 239 11.80 -2.31 -9.84
N ILE A 240 12.15 -3.14 -8.86
CA ILE A 240 12.73 -2.68 -7.59
C ILE A 240 14.09 -2.04 -7.79
N ILE A 241 14.98 -2.69 -8.57
CA ILE A 241 16.36 -2.22 -8.79
C ILE A 241 16.35 -0.96 -9.65
N HIS A 242 15.63 -0.96 -10.77
CA HIS A 242 15.63 0.13 -11.74
C HIS A 242 15.04 1.41 -11.15
N ASN A 243 13.92 1.30 -10.44
CA ASN A 243 13.22 2.46 -9.88
C ASN A 243 13.80 2.96 -8.55
N ARG A 244 14.87 2.30 -8.03
CA ARG A 244 15.46 2.56 -6.71
C ARG A 244 14.43 2.54 -5.59
N LEU A 245 13.60 1.49 -5.58
CA LEU A 245 12.58 1.32 -4.54
C LEU A 245 13.16 0.69 -3.26
N TRP A 246 14.35 0.08 -3.36
CA TRP A 246 15.01 -0.58 -2.25
C TRP A 246 15.68 0.40 -1.28
N GLN A 247 15.20 0.46 -0.05
CA GLN A 247 15.72 1.36 0.98
C GLN A 247 17.04 0.83 1.57
N ARG A 248 18.08 1.66 1.48
CA ARG A 248 19.37 1.53 2.17
C ARG A 248 19.66 2.89 2.76
N SER A 249 19.30 3.14 4.02
CA SER A 249 19.55 4.45 4.60
C SER A 249 19.91 4.35 6.08
N HIS A 250 21.16 4.70 6.38
CA HIS A 250 21.67 4.96 7.72
C HIS A 250 21.13 6.29 8.31
N THR A 251 19.88 6.65 8.03
CA THR A 251 19.20 7.82 8.57
C THR A 251 18.46 7.39 9.83
N GLN A 252 19.12 7.44 10.99
CA GLN A 252 18.61 7.32 12.38
C GLN A 252 17.62 6.18 12.74
N GLU A 253 17.10 5.40 11.79
CA GLU A 253 16.09 4.38 12.00
C GLU A 253 16.69 3.00 12.29
N THR A 254 15.93 2.18 12.99
CA THR A 254 16.32 0.81 13.35
C THR A 254 16.41 -0.11 12.13
N ARG A 255 17.31 -1.11 12.20
CA ARG A 255 17.37 -2.19 11.19
C ARG A 255 16.05 -2.94 11.03
N TRP A 256 15.23 -2.98 12.08
CA TRP A 256 13.92 -3.61 12.03
C TRP A 256 12.93 -2.79 11.18
N ARG A 257 12.96 -1.46 11.29
CA ARG A 257 12.15 -0.55 10.48
C ARG A 257 12.47 -0.66 8.99
N GLU A 258 13.76 -0.58 8.65
CA GLU A 258 14.23 -0.77 7.25
C GLU A 258 13.76 -2.10 6.65
N ARG A 259 13.72 -3.17 7.46
CA ARG A 259 13.24 -4.49 7.02
C ARG A 259 11.75 -4.50 6.72
N ILE A 260 10.94 -3.85 7.55
CA ILE A 260 9.49 -3.78 7.33
C ILE A 260 9.17 -3.01 6.05
N ASP A 261 9.81 -1.87 5.86
CA ASP A 261 9.62 -1.03 4.68
C ASP A 261 10.01 -1.80 3.42
N ASN A 262 11.19 -2.43 3.40
CA ASN A 262 11.62 -3.25 2.27
C ASN A 262 10.71 -4.46 2.04
N LEU A 263 10.23 -5.14 3.08
CA LEU A 263 9.28 -6.26 2.93
C LEU A 263 7.94 -5.79 2.34
N ALA A 264 7.44 -4.63 2.76
CA ALA A 264 6.23 -4.05 2.20
C ALA A 264 6.42 -3.65 0.73
N THR A 265 7.56 -3.07 0.37
CA THR A 265 7.90 -2.75 -1.03
C THR A 265 7.97 -4.01 -1.89
N ILE A 266 8.70 -5.05 -1.45
CA ILE A 266 8.78 -6.34 -2.18
C ILE A 266 7.38 -6.94 -2.34
N GLY A 267 6.57 -6.94 -1.28
CA GLY A 267 5.21 -7.48 -1.33
C GLY A 267 4.28 -6.69 -2.26
N THR A 268 4.40 -5.36 -2.29
CA THR A 268 3.59 -4.48 -3.14
C THR A 268 3.95 -4.64 -4.61
N ILE A 269 5.23 -4.53 -4.96
CA ILE A 269 5.70 -4.69 -6.34
C ILE A 269 5.54 -6.13 -6.80
N GLY A 270 5.78 -7.12 -5.93
CA GLY A 270 5.57 -8.53 -6.22
C GLY A 270 4.10 -8.86 -6.50
N MET A 271 3.16 -8.33 -5.71
CA MET A 271 1.73 -8.47 -5.97
C MET A 271 1.34 -7.80 -7.29
N THR A 272 1.88 -6.62 -7.58
CA THR A 272 1.65 -5.91 -8.85
C THR A 272 2.17 -6.73 -10.04
N GLY A 273 3.40 -7.23 -9.96
CA GLY A 273 4.02 -8.07 -10.99
C GLY A 273 3.25 -9.37 -11.21
N LEU A 274 2.76 -9.99 -10.14
CA LEU A 274 1.89 -11.17 -10.23
C LEU A 274 0.56 -10.86 -10.93
N ILE A 275 -0.10 -9.75 -10.56
CA ILE A 275 -1.35 -9.34 -11.21
C ILE A 275 -1.14 -9.08 -12.71
N LEU A 276 -0.07 -8.37 -13.08
CA LEU A 276 0.28 -8.12 -14.49
C LEU A 276 0.56 -9.42 -15.24
N TYR A 277 1.34 -10.32 -14.66
CA TYR A 277 1.62 -11.62 -15.26
C TYR A 277 0.35 -12.43 -15.50
N LEU A 278 -0.55 -12.51 -14.50
CA LEU A 278 -1.82 -13.22 -14.62
C LEU A 278 -2.74 -12.56 -15.65
N LEU A 279 -2.77 -11.23 -15.74
CA LEU A 279 -3.52 -10.50 -16.75
C LEU A 279 -3.02 -10.83 -18.17
N VAL A 280 -1.70 -10.77 -18.38
CA VAL A 280 -1.07 -11.11 -19.67
C VAL A 280 -1.31 -12.58 -20.01
N MET A 281 -1.14 -13.48 -19.06
CA MET A 281 -1.41 -14.91 -19.25
C MET A 281 -2.88 -15.16 -19.63
N ALA A 282 -3.83 -14.47 -19.00
CA ALA A 282 -5.25 -14.58 -19.36
C ALA A 282 -5.52 -14.07 -20.79
N VAL A 283 -4.92 -12.93 -21.17
CA VAL A 283 -5.02 -12.40 -22.55
C VAL A 283 -4.43 -13.36 -23.57
N LEU A 284 -3.28 -13.96 -23.28
CA LEU A 284 -2.61 -14.92 -24.17
C LEU A 284 -3.34 -16.26 -24.23
N PHE A 285 -4.00 -16.67 -23.15
CA PHE A 285 -4.86 -17.85 -23.13
C PHE A 285 -6.09 -17.68 -24.03
N VAL A 286 -6.76 -16.54 -23.94
CA VAL A 286 -7.87 -16.22 -24.84
C VAL A 286 -7.36 -16.09 -26.28
N SER A 287 -6.24 -15.40 -26.48
CA SER A 287 -5.62 -15.25 -27.80
C SER A 287 -5.25 -16.60 -28.42
N SER A 288 -4.68 -17.53 -27.66
CA SER A 288 -4.28 -18.85 -28.18
C SER A 288 -5.49 -19.69 -28.55
N ALA A 289 -6.57 -19.67 -27.74
CA ALA A 289 -7.82 -20.35 -28.06
C ALA A 289 -8.50 -19.81 -29.32
N VAL A 290 -8.38 -18.50 -29.59
CA VAL A 290 -8.97 -17.86 -30.79
C VAL A 290 -8.11 -18.09 -32.03
N VAL A 291 -6.78 -17.99 -31.91
CA VAL A 291 -5.85 -18.04 -33.04
C VAL A 291 -5.57 -19.46 -33.51
N ILE A 292 -5.54 -20.44 -32.60
CA ILE A 292 -5.07 -21.80 -32.89
C ILE A 292 -6.26 -22.77 -32.94
N PRO A 293 -6.68 -23.24 -34.13
CA PRO A 293 -7.75 -24.22 -34.26
C PRO A 293 -7.38 -25.54 -33.56
N VAL A 294 -8.33 -26.12 -32.84
CA VAL A 294 -8.14 -27.38 -32.07
C VAL A 294 -7.54 -28.49 -32.95
N GLY A 295 -8.14 -28.78 -34.10
CA GLY A 295 -7.65 -29.85 -34.98
C GLY A 295 -6.25 -29.58 -35.57
N TYR A 296 -5.85 -28.32 -35.74
CA TYR A 296 -4.47 -28.00 -36.17
C TYR A 296 -3.48 -28.29 -35.04
N LEU A 297 -3.84 -27.92 -33.81
CA LEU A 297 -3.02 -28.17 -32.63
C LEU A 297 -2.90 -29.66 -32.30
N GLU A 298 -3.97 -30.44 -32.47
CA GLU A 298 -3.95 -31.90 -32.29
C GLU A 298 -3.05 -32.59 -33.32
N ALA A 299 -3.13 -32.15 -34.59
CA ALA A 299 -2.27 -32.67 -35.65
C ALA A 299 -0.79 -32.33 -35.39
N GLU A 300 -0.49 -31.12 -34.93
CA GLU A 300 0.87 -30.66 -34.66
C GLU A 300 1.50 -31.30 -33.41
N LEU A 301 0.67 -31.62 -32.40
CA LEU A 301 1.09 -32.25 -31.13
C LEU A 301 0.91 -33.77 -31.09
N GLU A 302 0.32 -34.36 -32.14
CA GLU A 302 0.03 -35.80 -32.27
C GLU A 302 -0.77 -36.40 -31.10
N ARG A 303 -1.69 -35.63 -30.52
CA ARG A 303 -2.52 -36.04 -29.38
C ARG A 303 -3.76 -35.17 -29.24
N GLU A 304 -4.72 -35.63 -28.45
CA GLU A 304 -5.90 -34.85 -28.07
C GLU A 304 -5.49 -33.64 -27.22
N VAL A 305 -6.08 -32.48 -27.50
CA VAL A 305 -5.75 -31.22 -26.82
C VAL A 305 -6.96 -30.68 -26.08
N GLY A 306 -6.71 -30.08 -24.92
CA GLY A 306 -7.75 -29.46 -24.10
C GLY A 306 -7.32 -28.09 -23.58
N LEU A 307 -8.18 -27.50 -22.75
CA LEU A 307 -7.89 -26.23 -22.06
C LEU A 307 -6.53 -26.23 -21.31
N PRO A 308 -6.08 -27.34 -20.68
CA PRO A 308 -4.73 -27.47 -20.12
C PRO A 308 -3.60 -27.07 -21.08
N THR A 309 -3.67 -27.48 -22.35
CA THR A 309 -2.64 -27.21 -23.35
C THR A 309 -2.60 -25.73 -23.72
N TYR A 310 -3.76 -25.09 -23.90
CA TYR A 310 -3.83 -23.65 -24.11
C TYR A 310 -3.30 -22.87 -22.90
N ALA A 311 -3.53 -23.36 -21.67
CA ALA A 311 -2.97 -22.77 -20.46
C ALA A 311 -1.44 -22.91 -20.39
N SER A 312 -0.89 -24.07 -20.75
CA SER A 312 0.56 -24.28 -20.85
C SER A 312 1.21 -23.35 -21.87
N ILE A 313 0.61 -23.22 -23.07
CA ILE A 313 1.05 -22.29 -24.12
C ILE A 313 1.03 -20.86 -23.58
N ALA A 314 -0.08 -20.45 -22.97
CA ALA A 314 -0.24 -19.11 -22.42
C ALA A 314 0.76 -18.80 -21.29
N ALA A 315 1.00 -19.73 -20.37
CA ALA A 315 1.93 -19.55 -19.26
C ALA A 315 3.38 -19.43 -19.74
N LEU A 316 3.81 -20.28 -20.69
CA LEU A 316 5.14 -20.18 -21.28
C LEU A 316 5.31 -18.86 -22.05
N SER A 317 4.30 -18.49 -22.84
CA SER A 317 4.25 -17.24 -23.61
C SER A 317 4.27 -16.01 -22.70
N ALA A 318 3.48 -16.01 -21.63
CA ALA A 318 3.47 -14.93 -20.64
C ALA A 318 4.82 -14.81 -19.90
N SER A 319 5.52 -15.92 -19.68
CA SER A 319 6.85 -15.92 -19.07
C SER A 319 7.89 -15.25 -19.96
N LEU A 320 7.85 -15.52 -21.27
CA LEU A 320 8.64 -14.79 -22.27
C LEU A 320 8.26 -13.30 -22.29
N GLY A 321 6.96 -13.01 -22.28
CA GLY A 321 6.42 -11.65 -22.18
C GLY A 321 6.96 -10.89 -20.97
N ALA A 322 6.87 -11.46 -19.77
CA ALA A 322 7.32 -10.82 -18.53
C ALA A 322 8.80 -10.43 -18.54
N MET A 323 9.66 -11.22 -19.19
CA MET A 323 11.07 -10.86 -19.38
C MET A 323 11.23 -9.62 -20.27
N ALA A 324 10.44 -9.49 -21.34
CA ALA A 324 10.42 -8.28 -22.16
C ALA A 324 9.74 -7.09 -21.46
N GLY A 325 8.73 -7.36 -20.63
CA GLY A 325 8.08 -6.36 -19.78
C GLY A 325 9.06 -5.63 -18.88
N ALA A 326 10.06 -6.35 -18.35
CA ALA A 326 11.12 -5.75 -17.55
C ALA A 326 11.86 -4.66 -18.38
N LEU A 327 12.26 -4.97 -19.60
CA LEU A 327 12.87 -3.99 -20.50
C LEU A 327 11.90 -2.85 -20.85
N GLY A 328 10.62 -3.16 -21.05
CA GLY A 328 9.57 -2.18 -21.29
C GLY A 328 9.44 -1.17 -20.15
N SER A 329 9.64 -1.58 -18.91
CA SER A 329 9.53 -0.70 -17.74
C SER A 329 10.56 0.43 -17.69
N ASN A 330 11.59 0.37 -18.54
CA ASN A 330 12.57 1.44 -18.68
C ASN A 330 11.99 2.68 -19.38
N PHE A 331 10.86 2.54 -20.07
CA PHE A 331 10.15 3.66 -20.71
C PHE A 331 9.04 4.26 -19.83
N ASP A 332 8.71 3.59 -18.72
CA ASP A 332 7.81 4.11 -17.70
C ASP A 332 8.58 5.10 -16.80
N ARG A 333 7.92 6.18 -16.34
CA ARG A 333 8.60 7.24 -15.59
C ARG A 333 8.80 6.86 -14.12
N ASP A 334 10.06 6.90 -13.64
CA ASP A 334 10.41 6.56 -12.25
C ASP A 334 9.55 7.28 -11.19
N VAL A 335 9.23 8.56 -11.42
CA VAL A 335 8.48 9.39 -10.46
C VAL A 335 7.05 8.90 -10.32
N GLU A 336 6.43 8.53 -11.43
CA GLU A 336 5.06 8.01 -11.48
C GLU A 336 4.99 6.61 -10.85
N ILE A 337 6.01 5.77 -11.08
CA ILE A 337 6.11 4.46 -10.43
C ILE A 337 6.26 4.63 -8.91
N ARG A 338 7.11 5.55 -8.44
CA ARG A 338 7.31 5.78 -7.00
C ARG A 338 6.06 6.31 -6.31
N SER A 339 5.40 7.31 -6.88
CA SER A 339 4.19 7.90 -6.30
C SER A 339 2.97 6.97 -6.37
N ALA A 340 2.95 6.01 -7.30
CA ALA A 340 1.94 4.97 -7.35
C ALA A 340 2.27 3.74 -6.49
N THR A 341 3.54 3.53 -6.11
CA THR A 341 3.98 2.41 -5.25
C THR A 341 3.63 2.63 -3.80
N TYR A 342 3.76 3.87 -3.34
CA TYR A 342 3.57 4.23 -1.94
C TYR A 342 2.26 4.99 -1.75
N ASN A 343 1.73 4.96 -0.53
CA ASN A 343 0.71 5.92 -0.17
C ASN A 343 1.29 7.35 -0.13
N LEU A 344 0.41 8.36 -0.12
CA LEU A 344 0.83 9.75 -0.27
C LEU A 344 1.78 10.17 0.86
N ARG A 345 1.45 9.82 2.11
CA ARG A 345 2.26 10.19 3.28
C ARG A 345 3.63 9.55 3.29
N GLU A 346 3.71 8.27 2.95
CA GLU A 346 4.97 7.55 2.86
C GLU A 346 5.84 8.11 1.73
N TYR A 347 5.22 8.48 0.61
CA TYR A 347 5.93 9.13 -0.50
C TYR A 347 6.49 10.51 -0.09
N GLU A 348 5.70 11.33 0.60
CA GLU A 348 6.13 12.63 1.15
C GLU A 348 7.28 12.49 2.15
N ARG A 349 7.16 11.54 3.09
CA ARG A 349 8.23 11.22 4.06
C ARG A 349 9.55 10.86 3.37
N ARG A 350 9.48 10.08 2.28
CA ARG A 350 10.64 9.69 1.48
C ARG A 350 11.25 10.86 0.70
N LEU A 351 10.44 11.85 0.32
CA LEU A 351 10.94 13.08 -0.30
C LEU A 351 11.64 13.98 0.72
N GLN A 352 11.06 14.15 1.91
CA GLN A 352 11.60 14.99 2.98
C GLN A 352 12.94 14.47 3.52
N SER A 353 13.08 13.14 3.68
CA SER A 353 14.34 12.49 4.05
C SER A 353 15.43 12.53 2.96
N GLY A 354 15.19 13.20 1.83
CA GLY A 354 16.17 13.40 0.76
C GLY A 354 16.48 12.17 -0.08
N TYR A 355 15.74 11.06 0.11
CA TYR A 355 16.01 9.77 -0.53
C TYR A 355 15.96 9.84 -2.07
N TYR A 356 15.17 10.75 -2.64
CA TYR A 356 15.04 10.94 -4.09
C TYR A 356 15.78 12.16 -4.66
N ALA A 357 16.56 12.90 -3.87
CA ALA A 357 17.23 14.14 -4.29
C ALA A 357 18.36 13.95 -5.33
N GLY A 358 18.66 12.71 -5.73
CA GLY A 358 19.81 12.37 -6.59
C GLY A 358 19.63 12.47 -8.10
N LYS A 359 18.53 13.01 -8.65
CA LYS A 359 18.33 13.08 -10.13
C LYS A 359 18.33 14.50 -10.73
N GLY A 360 18.58 15.55 -9.94
CA GLY A 360 18.48 16.94 -10.39
C GLY A 360 19.78 17.64 -10.86
N ARG A 361 20.91 16.93 -11.01
CA ARG A 361 22.21 17.56 -11.29
C ARG A 361 23.11 16.81 -12.27
N THR A 362 22.55 16.34 -13.39
CA THR A 362 23.34 15.92 -14.56
C THR A 362 22.57 16.21 -15.84
N GLU A 363 22.39 17.49 -16.15
CA GLU A 363 22.33 17.98 -17.53
C GLU A 363 23.20 19.25 -17.57
N GLY A 364 24.38 19.10 -18.15
CA GLY A 364 25.37 20.12 -18.43
C GLY A 364 26.18 19.66 -19.62
#